data_AF-A0A143YIT2-F1
#
_entry.id   AF-A0A143YIT2-F1
#
_cell.length_a   1.000
_cell.length_b   1.000
_cell.length_c   1.000
_cell.angle_alpha   90.00
_cell.angle_beta   90.00
_cell.angle_gamma   90.00
#
_symmetry.space_group_name_H-M   'P 1'
#
loop_
_entity.id
_entity.type
_entity.pdbx_description
1 polymer ?
#
loop_
_entity_poly.entity_id
_entity_poly.type
_entity_poly.pdbx_seq_one_letter_code
_entity_poly.pdbx_strand_id
1 'polypeptide(L)' 'MDIREEMLITNLKDAGCTDETIAAFLQYRQTNESAKQMDLLKKHRSGLLDKIHEDQKAIDCLDYLLYRMK' A
#
# COMPACT_ATOMS: atom_id res chain seq x y z
N MET A 1 4.71 -22.02 -9.65
CA MET A 1 3.24 -21.93 -9.49
C MET A 1 2.80 -20.68 -10.22
N ASP A 2 2.11 -20.83 -11.33
CA ASP A 2 1.59 -19.69 -12.10
C ASP A 2 0.37 -19.13 -11.35
N ILE A 3 0.53 -17.99 -10.69
CA ILE A 3 -0.60 -17.30 -10.07
C ILE A 3 -1.46 -16.79 -11.22
N ARG A 4 -2.70 -17.31 -11.33
CA ARG A 4 -3.70 -16.85 -12.30
C ARG A 4 -3.81 -15.33 -12.19
N GLU A 5 -3.81 -14.64 -13.33
CA GLU A 5 -3.78 -13.17 -13.40
C GLU A 5 -4.89 -12.52 -12.58
N GLU A 6 -6.09 -13.10 -12.58
CA GLU A 6 -7.20 -12.67 -11.73
C GLU A 6 -6.88 -12.68 -10.23
N MET A 7 -6.26 -13.76 -9.73
CA MET A 7 -5.86 -13.85 -8.32
C MET A 7 -4.79 -12.82 -7.97
N LEU A 8 -3.87 -12.54 -8.90
CA LEU A 8 -2.87 -11.49 -8.70
C LEU A 8 -3.55 -10.12 -8.58
N ILE A 9 -4.45 -9.79 -9.50
CA ILE A 9 -5.14 -8.49 -9.49
C ILE A 9 -5.95 -8.33 -8.21
N THR A 10 -6.67 -9.37 -7.77
CA THR A 10 -7.39 -9.36 -6.49
C THR A 10 -6.45 -9.10 -5.32
N ASN A 11 -5.32 -9.81 -5.23
CA ASN A 11 -4.34 -9.59 -4.16
C ASN A 11 -3.80 -8.14 -4.15
N LEU A 12 -3.57 -7.54 -5.32
CA LEU A 12 -3.10 -6.15 -5.41
C LEU A 12 -4.19 -5.18 -4.93
N LYS A 13 -5.46 -5.42 -5.31
CA LYS A 13 -6.60 -4.62 -4.83
C LYS A 13 -6.80 -4.74 -3.31
N ASP A 14 -6.72 -5.95 -2.78
CA ASP A 14 -6.85 -6.22 -1.34
C ASP A 14 -5.69 -5.60 -0.54
N ALA A 15 -4.51 -5.49 -1.15
CA ALA A 15 -3.38 -4.73 -0.60
C ALA A 15 -3.54 -3.20 -0.70
N GLY A 16 -4.68 -2.73 -1.20
CA GLY A 16 -4.99 -1.30 -1.37
C GLY A 16 -4.21 -0.63 -2.50
N CYS A 17 -3.64 -1.39 -3.45
CA CYS A 17 -3.00 -0.80 -4.63
C CYS A 17 -4.07 -0.10 -5.48
N THR A 18 -3.77 1.10 -5.96
CA THR A 18 -4.66 1.83 -6.86
C THR A 18 -4.66 1.19 -8.25
N ASP A 19 -5.66 1.52 -9.07
CA ASP A 19 -5.73 1.02 -10.45
C ASP A 19 -4.49 1.42 -11.27
N GLU A 20 -3.91 2.60 -11.03
CA GLU A 20 -2.66 3.03 -11.66
C GLU A 20 -1.47 2.17 -11.23
N THR A 21 -1.40 1.84 -9.95
CA THR A 21 -0.35 0.97 -9.39
C THR A 21 -0.46 -0.44 -9.95
N ILE A 22 -1.68 -0.96 -10.07
CA ILE A 22 -1.96 -2.27 -10.67
C ILE A 22 -1.56 -2.29 -12.15
N ALA A 23 -1.94 -1.26 -12.92
CA ALA A 23 -1.58 -1.15 -14.33
C ALA A 23 -0.06 -1.13 -14.53
N ALA A 24 0.67 -0.34 -13.74
CA ALA A 24 2.14 -0.31 -13.78
C ALA A 24 2.75 -1.67 -13.41
N PHE A 25 2.22 -2.35 -12.40
CA PHE A 25 2.67 -3.68 -11.99
C PHE A 25 2.52 -4.71 -13.12
N LEU A 26 1.37 -4.72 -13.81
CA LEU A 26 1.10 -5.63 -14.92
C LEU A 26 1.98 -5.33 -16.13
N GLN A 27 2.25 -4.04 -16.42
CA GLN A 27 3.18 -3.65 -17.48
C GLN A 27 4.60 -4.16 -17.23
N TYR A 28 5.10 -4.04 -15.99
CA TYR A 28 6.40 -4.60 -15.62
C TYR A 28 6.41 -6.13 -15.67
N ARG A 29 5.27 -6.78 -15.40
CA ARG A 29 5.13 -8.24 -15.55
C ARG A 29 5.32 -8.67 -17.01
N GLN A 30 4.63 -7.98 -17.94
CA GLN A 30 4.70 -8.29 -19.37
C GLN A 30 6.11 -8.12 -19.96
N THR A 31 6.89 -7.21 -19.39
CA THR A 31 8.27 -6.91 -19.80
C THR A 31 9.32 -7.68 -18.99
N ASN A 32 8.92 -8.62 -18.13
CA ASN A 32 9.78 -9.42 -17.23
C ASN A 32 10.65 -8.56 -16.29
N GLU A 33 10.18 -7.39 -15.88
CA GLU A 33 10.88 -6.46 -15.00
C GLU A 33 10.53 -6.67 -13.52
N SER A 34 10.79 -7.88 -13.00
CA SER A 34 10.40 -8.27 -11.63
C SER A 34 10.99 -7.37 -10.53
N ALA A 35 12.15 -6.77 -10.76
CA ALA A 35 12.75 -5.82 -9.82
C ALA A 35 11.90 -4.55 -9.67
N LYS A 36 11.33 -4.04 -10.78
CA LYS A 36 10.44 -2.88 -10.75
C LYS A 36 9.09 -3.21 -10.13
N GLN A 37 8.57 -4.41 -10.36
CA GLN A 37 7.38 -4.90 -9.66
C GLN A 37 7.57 -4.89 -8.15
N MET A 38 8.70 -5.40 -7.67
CA MET A 38 9.02 -5.43 -6.24
C MET A 38 9.20 -4.02 -5.66
N ASP A 39 9.90 -3.14 -6.36
CA ASP A 39 10.11 -1.75 -5.93
C ASP A 39 8.78 -0.99 -5.79
N LEU A 40 7.90 -1.16 -6.79
CA LEU A 40 6.55 -0.57 -6.78
C LEU A 40 5.76 -0.99 -5.53
N LEU A 41 5.76 -2.28 -5.18
CA LEU A 41 5.06 -2.78 -4.00
C LEU A 41 5.71 -2.31 -2.69
N LYS A 42 7.04 -2.23 -2.63
CA LYS A 42 7.74 -1.68 -1.45
C LYS A 42 7.39 -0.21 -1.23
N LYS A 43 7.33 0.58 -2.31
CA LYS A 43 6.92 1.98 -2.25
C LYS A 43 5.48 2.11 -1.76
N HIS A 44 4.55 1.31 -2.29
CA HIS A 44 3.17 1.27 -1.82
C HIS A 44 3.08 0.93 -0.33
N ARG A 45 3.80 -0.10 0.12
CA ARG A 45 3.89 -0.47 1.54
C ARG A 45 4.41 0.68 2.41
N SER A 46 5.42 1.42 1.95
CA SER A 46 5.92 2.59 2.69
C SER A 46 4.83 3.64 2.87
N GLY A 47 4.09 3.96 1.81
CA GLY A 47 3.00 4.94 1.90
C GLY A 47 1.86 4.50 2.83
N LEU A 48 1.57 3.19 2.92
CA LEU A 48 0.62 2.67 3.91
C LEU A 48 1.12 2.86 5.35
N LEU A 49 2.41 2.62 5.60
CA LEU A 49 3.00 2.84 6.92
C LEU A 49 3.02 4.32 7.29
N ASP A 50 3.32 5.20 6.33
CA ASP A 50 3.32 6.64 6.56
C ASP A 50 1.94 7.13 7.00
N LYS A 51 0.86 6.67 6.36
CA LYS A 51 -0.53 6.97 6.78
C LYS A 51 -0.82 6.50 8.19
N ILE A 52 -0.43 5.26 8.55
CA ILE A 52 -0.61 4.75 9.91
C ILE A 52 0.12 5.63 10.93
N HIS A 53 1.35 6.05 10.62
CA HIS A 53 2.11 6.93 11.51
C HIS A 53 1.49 8.33 11.64
N GLU A 54 0.91 8.87 10.56
CA GLU A 54 0.18 10.15 10.59
C GLU A 54 -1.09 10.05 11.43
N ASP A 55 -1.91 9.02 11.21
CA ASP A 55 -3.14 8.78 11.97
C ASP A 55 -2.83 8.55 13.46
N GLN A 56 -1.77 7.80 13.78
CA GLN A 56 -1.33 7.59 15.16
C GLN A 56 -0.97 8.92 15.85
N LYS A 57 -0.22 9.81 15.17
CA LYS A 57 0.11 11.13 15.73
C LYS A 57 -1.14 11.98 15.96
N ALA A 58 -2.12 11.90 15.06
CA ALA A 58 -3.39 12.62 15.22
C ALA A 58 -4.17 12.12 16.44
N ILE A 59 -4.21 10.80 16.65
CA ILE A 59 -4.83 10.16 17.82
C ILE A 59 -4.11 10.58 19.10
N ASP A 60 -2.77 10.53 19.14
CA ASP A 60 -1.99 10.91 20.33
C ASP A 60 -2.28 12.36 20.75
N CYS A 61 -2.37 13.28 19.79
CA CYS A 61 -2.75 14.68 20.02
C CYS A 61 -4.18 14.81 20.58
N LEU A 62 -5.12 14.04 20.02
CA LEU A 62 -6.51 14.05 20.45
C LEU A 62 -6.66 13.49 21.87
N ASP A 63 -5.99 12.38 22.18
CA ASP A 63 -5.98 11.77 23.50
C ASP A 63 -5.39 12.71 24.56
N TYR A 64 -4.31 13.42 24.22
CA TYR A 64 -3.77 14.46 25.09
C TYR A 64 -4.77 15.59 25.37
N LEU A 65 -5.47 16.08 24.33
CA LEU A 65 -6.49 17.10 24.49
C LEU A 65 -7.63 16.61 25.40
N LEU A 66 -8.13 15.39 25.19
CA LEU A 66 -9.19 14.78 26.00
C LEU A 66 -8.76 14.61 27.46
N TYR A 67 -7.51 14.23 27.72
CA TYR A 67 -6.96 14.15 29.07
C TYR A 67 -6.94 15.52 29.77
N ARG A 68 -6.56 16.59 29.04
CA ARG A 68 -6.51 17.97 29.58
C ARG A 68 -7.88 18.59 29.87
N MET A 69 -8.95 18.04 29.30
CA MET A 69 -10.33 18.49 29.52
C MET A 69 -11.00 17.80 30.72
N LYS A 70 -10.35 16.79 31.32
CA LYS A 70 -10.74 16.19 32.60
C LYS A 70 -10.16 16.97 33.77
#